data_AF-A0A8T0JSD2-F1
#
_entry.id   AF-A0A8T0JSD2-F1
#
_cell.length_a   1.000
_cell.length_b   1.000
_cell.length_c   1.000
_cell.angle_alpha   90.00
_cell.angle_beta   90.00
_cell.angle_gamma   90.00
#
_symmetry.space_group_name_H-M   'P 1'
#
loop_
_entity.id
_entity.type
_entity.pdbx_description
1 polymer ?
#
loop_
_entity_poly.entity_id
_entity_poly.type
_entity_poly.pdbx_seq_one_letter_code
_entity_poly.pdbx_strand_id
1 'polypeptide(L)'
;MKGVSGRRRAEGLRKPLGYVGVRSLSKHELEENYRKSFNASFILHTLEILSNHHLNSFPRIRKDETIRLLHKLVDASNKDDFTKVELRPLFADLTFNTVMRMVCGKRYYGVEEHDGTNAEEARKFREVMDELTQFGLGSNLGDFVPFVQIVQF
;
A
#
# COMPACT_ATOMS: atom_id res chain seq x y z
N MET A 1 61.02 -15.68 -63.68
CA MET A 1 61.02 -14.22 -63.45
C MET A 1 59.98 -13.91 -62.37
N LYS A 2 60.39 -13.22 -61.29
CA LYS A 2 59.68 -12.30 -60.34
C LYS A 2 58.16 -12.53 -60.07
N GLY A 3 57.59 -12.46 -58.86
CA GLY A 3 58.02 -11.96 -57.55
C GLY A 3 56.88 -12.20 -56.50
N VAL A 4 57.23 -12.43 -55.22
CA VAL A 4 57.13 -11.50 -54.05
C VAL A 4 55.70 -11.21 -53.52
N SER A 5 55.43 -11.79 -52.33
CA SER A 5 54.87 -11.21 -51.09
C SER A 5 53.64 -10.27 -51.13
N GLY A 6 52.58 -10.65 -50.39
CA GLY A 6 51.40 -9.81 -50.16
C GLY A 6 50.60 -10.14 -48.89
N ARG A 7 51.13 -9.69 -47.74
CA ARG A 7 50.50 -9.31 -46.45
C ARG A 7 49.07 -9.76 -46.11
N ARG A 8 48.98 -10.37 -44.92
CA ARG A 8 47.82 -10.45 -44.01
C ARG A 8 47.05 -9.13 -43.91
N ARG A 9 45.73 -9.16 -44.10
CA ARG A 9 44.80 -8.14 -43.59
C ARG A 9 43.75 -8.86 -42.73
N ALA A 10 43.76 -8.54 -41.44
CA ALA A 10 42.71 -8.93 -40.52
C ALA A 10 41.43 -8.17 -40.88
N GLU A 11 40.46 -8.86 -41.47
CA GLU A 11 39.11 -8.33 -41.57
C GLU A 11 38.46 -8.43 -40.19
N GLY A 12 38.24 -7.25 -39.60
CA GLY A 12 37.55 -7.11 -38.33
C GLY A 12 36.15 -7.70 -38.43
N LEU A 13 35.93 -8.78 -37.67
CA LEU A 13 34.61 -9.30 -37.32
C LEU A 13 33.81 -8.21 -36.61
N ARG A 14 33.13 -7.37 -37.38
CA ARG A 14 32.07 -6.48 -36.88
C ARG A 14 30.89 -7.38 -36.52
N LYS A 15 30.82 -7.82 -35.27
CA LYS A 15 29.63 -8.50 -34.73
C LYS A 15 28.43 -7.54 -34.91
N PRO A 16 27.28 -7.99 -35.44
CA PRO A 16 26.10 -7.15 -35.48
C PRO A 16 25.68 -6.81 -34.04
N LEU A 17 25.28 -5.56 -33.82
CA LEU A 17 24.62 -5.15 -32.58
C LEU A 17 23.44 -6.12 -32.36
N GLY A 18 23.46 -6.82 -31.23
CA GLY A 18 22.39 -7.72 -30.86
C GLY A 18 21.09 -6.92 -30.74
N TYR A 19 20.15 -7.16 -31.64
CA TYR A 19 18.76 -6.79 -31.41
C TYR A 19 18.28 -7.64 -30.23
N VAL A 20 18.04 -6.99 -29.10
CA VAL A 20 17.30 -7.61 -28.00
C VAL A 20 15.86 -7.75 -28.49
N GLY A 21 15.49 -8.96 -28.90
CA GLY A 21 14.11 -9.26 -29.28
C GLY A 21 13.21 -9.04 -28.07
N VAL A 22 12.38 -8.01 -28.11
CA VAL A 22 11.35 -7.80 -27.10
C VAL A 22 10.27 -8.84 -27.38
N ARG A 23 10.21 -9.88 -26.55
CA ARG A 23 9.17 -10.92 -26.64
C ARG A 23 7.81 -10.23 -26.46
N SER A 24 6.92 -10.39 -27.43
CA SER A 24 5.53 -9.98 -27.32
C SER A 24 4.87 -10.81 -26.22
N LEU A 25 4.50 -10.16 -25.13
CA LEU A 25 3.79 -10.77 -24.02
C LEU A 25 2.32 -10.99 -24.39
N SER A 26 1.74 -12.09 -23.92
CA SER A 26 0.30 -12.26 -23.96
C SER A 26 -0.39 -11.21 -23.08
N LYS A 27 -1.66 -10.90 -23.36
CA LYS A 27 -2.46 -9.97 -22.51
C LYS A 27 -2.47 -10.41 -21.04
N HIS A 28 -2.56 -11.71 -20.79
CA HIS A 28 -2.53 -12.28 -19.45
C HIS A 28 -1.17 -12.04 -18.75
N GLU A 29 -0.04 -12.29 -19.43
CA GLU A 29 1.29 -12.01 -18.87
C GLU A 29 1.52 -10.51 -18.64
N LEU A 30 0.98 -9.64 -19.49
CA LEU A 30 1.03 -8.20 -19.30
C LEU A 30 0.29 -7.80 -18.02
N GLU A 31 -0.97 -8.22 -17.85
CA GLU A 31 -1.72 -7.90 -16.64
C GLU A 31 -1.08 -8.46 -15.38
N GLU A 32 -0.52 -9.67 -15.44
CA GLU A 32 0.18 -10.26 -14.31
C GLU A 32 1.47 -9.48 -13.96
N ASN A 33 2.22 -9.02 -14.95
CA ASN A 33 3.40 -8.18 -14.73
C ASN A 33 3.05 -6.79 -14.19
N TYR A 34 2.00 -6.16 -14.71
CA TYR A 34 1.49 -4.90 -14.18
C TYR A 34 1.06 -5.06 -12.72
N ARG A 35 0.33 -6.13 -12.41
CA ARG A 35 -0.07 -6.46 -11.04
C ARG A 35 1.15 -6.62 -10.12
N LYS A 36 2.14 -7.43 -10.53
CA LYS A 36 3.38 -7.63 -9.74
C LYS A 36 4.15 -6.33 -9.52
N SER A 37 4.31 -5.51 -10.56
CA SER A 37 5.03 -4.25 -10.48
C SER A 37 4.31 -3.23 -9.61
N PHE A 38 2.99 -3.13 -9.76
CA PHE A 38 2.15 -2.23 -8.95
C PHE A 38 2.22 -2.63 -7.47
N ASN A 39 2.03 -3.92 -7.16
CA ASN A 39 2.08 -4.42 -5.80
C ASN A 39 3.47 -4.20 -5.17
N ALA A 40 4.55 -4.46 -5.90
CA ALA A 40 5.91 -4.23 -5.41
C ALA A 40 6.17 -2.75 -5.07
N SER A 41 5.78 -1.82 -5.94
CA SER A 41 5.92 -0.38 -5.68
C SER A 41 5.09 0.06 -4.48
N PHE A 42 3.84 -0.40 -4.40
CA PHE A 42 2.94 -0.03 -3.31
C PHE A 42 3.40 -0.58 -1.95
N ILE A 43 3.93 -1.81 -1.90
CA ILE A 43 4.52 -2.40 -0.68
C ILE A 43 5.71 -1.58 -0.19
N LEU A 44 6.62 -1.18 -1.09
CA LEU A 44 7.79 -0.40 -0.71
C LEU A 44 7.41 0.95 -0.09
N HIS A 45 6.50 1.69 -0.73
CA HIS A 45 6.02 2.96 -0.19
C HIS A 45 5.30 2.80 1.15
N THR A 46 4.49 1.75 1.30
CA THR A 46 3.79 1.48 2.55
C THR A 46 4.77 1.12 3.67
N LEU A 47 5.80 0.31 3.39
CA LEU A 47 6.83 -0.04 4.38
C LEU A 47 7.68 1.15 4.80
N GLU A 48 7.96 2.08 3.88
CA GLU A 48 8.69 3.31 4.18
C GLU A 48 7.86 4.21 5.10
N ILE A 49 6.60 4.47 4.72
CA ILE A 49 5.64 5.28 5.48
C ILE A 49 5.35 4.67 6.86
N LEU A 50 5.21 3.34 6.93
CA LEU A 50 4.90 2.61 8.16
C LEU A 50 6.15 2.07 8.86
N SER A 51 7.35 2.51 8.45
CA SER A 51 8.58 2.12 9.11
C SER A 51 8.59 2.62 10.55
N ASN A 52 9.27 1.90 11.45
CA ASN A 52 9.41 2.33 12.84
C ASN A 52 9.93 3.76 12.98
N HIS A 53 10.78 4.21 12.05
CA HIS A 53 11.27 5.58 12.02
C HIS A 53 10.12 6.58 11.80
N HIS A 54 9.37 6.41 10.71
CA HIS A 54 8.25 7.29 10.36
C HIS A 54 7.11 7.20 11.37
N LEU A 55 6.77 6.00 11.85
CA LEU A 55 5.83 5.83 12.96
C LEU A 55 6.30 6.66 14.15
N ASN A 56 7.55 6.52 14.59
CA ASN A 56 8.08 7.29 15.72
C ASN A 56 8.16 8.81 15.48
N SER A 57 8.07 9.28 14.24
CA SER A 57 7.91 10.70 13.90
C SER A 57 6.51 11.24 14.18
N PHE A 58 5.49 10.38 14.31
CA PHE A 58 4.10 10.78 14.61
C PHE A 58 3.57 10.27 15.97
N PRO A 59 4.27 10.54 17.10
CA PRO A 59 3.85 10.05 18.41
C PRO A 59 2.53 10.67 18.86
N ARG A 60 2.29 11.93 18.48
CA ARG A 60 1.04 12.65 18.77
C ARG A 60 -0.16 11.99 18.10
N ILE A 61 -0.05 11.60 16.83
CA ILE A 61 -1.13 10.94 16.09
C ILE A 61 -1.53 9.63 16.79
N ARG A 62 -0.56 8.78 17.11
CA ARG A 62 -0.84 7.51 17.82
C ARG A 62 -1.49 7.75 19.18
N LYS A 63 -0.98 8.71 19.96
CA LYS A 63 -1.55 9.05 21.25
C LYS A 63 -3.00 9.53 21.12
N ASP A 64 -3.27 10.42 20.15
CA ASP A 64 -4.61 10.94 19.89
C ASP A 64 -5.59 9.81 19.55
N GLU A 65 -5.23 8.91 18.63
CA GLU A 65 -6.13 7.81 18.24
C GLU A 65 -6.36 6.80 19.38
N THR A 66 -5.31 6.47 20.16
CA THR A 66 -5.44 5.59 21.33
C THR A 66 -6.34 6.22 22.39
N ILE A 67 -6.19 7.51 22.69
CA ILE A 67 -7.06 8.23 23.63
C ILE A 67 -8.51 8.21 23.13
N ARG A 68 -8.73 8.40 21.83
CA ARG A 68 -10.08 8.35 21.25
C ARG A 68 -10.72 6.98 21.38
N LEU A 69 -9.95 5.90 21.15
CA LEU A 69 -10.43 4.54 21.39
C LEU A 69 -10.78 4.32 22.87
N LEU A 70 -9.96 4.82 23.79
CA LEU A 70 -10.25 4.73 25.23
C LEU A 70 -11.55 5.48 25.59
N HIS A 71 -11.77 6.67 25.03
CA HIS A 71 -13.04 7.38 25.22
C HIS A 71 -14.23 6.57 24.73
N LYS A 72 -14.15 5.99 23.52
CA LYS A 72 -15.21 5.10 23.00
C LYS A 72 -15.50 3.92 23.93
N LEU A 73 -14.47 3.32 24.52
CA LEU A 73 -14.62 2.21 25.47
C LEU A 73 -15.23 2.65 26.80
N VAL A 74 -14.83 3.82 27.31
CA VAL A 74 -15.40 4.41 28.53
C VAL A 74 -16.87 4.77 28.31
N ASP A 75 -17.20 5.38 27.17
CA ASP A 75 -18.58 5.75 26.82
C ASP A 75 -19.46 4.53 26.61
N ALA A 76 -18.91 3.45 26.04
CA ALA A 76 -19.61 2.18 25.89
C ALA A 76 -19.83 1.46 27.24
N SER A 77 -18.96 1.70 28.22
CA SER A 77 -19.09 1.10 29.56
C SER A 77 -20.24 1.75 30.32
N ASN A 78 -21.39 1.07 30.41
CA ASN A 78 -22.41 1.44 31.38
C ASN A 78 -21.85 1.36 32.81
N LYS A 79 -22.29 2.27 33.69
CA LYS A 79 -21.71 2.43 35.04
C LYS A 79 -21.95 1.25 35.98
N ASP A 80 -22.91 0.38 35.67
CA ASP A 80 -23.39 -0.65 36.60
C ASP A 80 -23.21 -2.09 36.09
N ASP A 81 -22.80 -2.33 34.83
CA ASP A 81 -22.69 -3.69 34.27
C ASP A 81 -21.53 -3.88 33.28
N PHE A 82 -21.03 -5.12 33.22
CA PHE A 82 -19.99 -5.52 32.27
C PHE A 82 -20.50 -5.40 30.83
N THR A 83 -19.86 -4.54 30.04
CA THR A 83 -20.21 -4.34 28.64
C THR A 83 -19.31 -5.16 27.72
N LYS A 84 -19.91 -6.01 26.89
CA LYS A 84 -19.19 -6.75 25.85
C LYS A 84 -18.95 -5.83 24.65
N VAL A 85 -17.70 -5.70 24.23
CA VAL A 85 -17.29 -4.92 23.05
C VAL A 85 -16.60 -5.80 22.02
N GLU A 86 -16.80 -5.51 20.75
CA GLU A 86 -16.09 -6.16 19.65
C GLU A 86 -14.76 -5.45 19.40
N LEU A 87 -13.65 -6.08 19.80
CA LEU A 87 -12.31 -5.48 19.70
C LEU A 87 -11.79 -5.40 18.25
N ARG A 88 -12.19 -6.34 17.38
CA ARG A 88 -11.77 -6.37 15.97
C ARG A 88 -12.07 -5.07 15.23
N PRO A 89 -13.33 -4.59 15.15
CA PRO A 89 -13.63 -3.33 14.47
C PRO A 89 -12.95 -2.12 15.13
N LEU A 90 -12.80 -2.13 16.46
CA LEU A 90 -12.13 -1.06 17.20
C LEU A 90 -10.63 -0.94 16.87
N PHE A 91 -9.92 -2.07 16.77
CA PHE A 91 -8.51 -2.06 16.37
C PHE A 91 -8.31 -1.80 14.89
N ALA A 92 -9.27 -2.21 14.06
CA ALA A 92 -9.28 -1.86 12.64
C ALA A 92 -9.39 -0.35 12.44
N ASP A 93 -10.36 0.29 13.11
CA ASP A 93 -10.51 1.75 13.12
C ASP A 93 -9.25 2.46 13.63
N LEU A 94 -8.67 1.99 14.75
CA LEU A 94 -7.46 2.57 15.34
C LEU A 94 -6.29 2.56 14.34
N THR A 95 -6.05 1.40 13.74
CA THR A 95 -4.95 1.22 12.79
C THR A 95 -5.18 2.05 11.54
N PHE A 96 -6.39 2.01 10.99
CA PHE A 96 -6.74 2.74 9.78
C PHE A 96 -6.61 4.26 9.96
N ASN A 97 -7.18 4.80 11.04
CA ASN A 97 -7.10 6.23 11.32
C ASN A 97 -5.67 6.68 11.61
N THR A 98 -4.87 5.85 12.28
CA THR A 98 -3.45 6.12 12.50
C THR A 98 -2.72 6.23 11.15
N VAL A 99 -2.86 5.24 10.27
CA VAL A 99 -2.22 5.22 8.93
C VAL A 99 -2.67 6.41 8.09
N MET A 100 -3.98 6.66 7.99
CA MET A 100 -4.50 7.74 7.14
C MET A 100 -4.11 9.13 7.63
N ARG A 101 -3.99 9.34 8.95
CA ARG A 101 -3.48 10.61 9.46
C ARG A 101 -1.97 10.79 9.24
N MET A 102 -1.21 9.71 9.16
CA MET A 102 0.22 9.80 8.81
C MET A 102 0.42 10.04 7.31
N VAL A 103 -0.41 9.44 6.45
CA VAL A 103 -0.28 9.55 4.98
C VAL A 103 -0.95 10.80 4.43
N CYS A 104 -2.22 11.00 4.78
CA CYS A 104 -3.09 12.02 4.21
C CYS A 104 -3.31 13.21 5.16
N GLY A 105 -2.87 13.11 6.42
CA GLY A 105 -3.16 14.13 7.45
C GLY A 105 -4.62 14.17 7.89
N LYS A 106 -5.46 13.24 7.42
CA LYS A 106 -6.93 13.26 7.54
C LYS A 106 -7.47 11.96 8.13
N ARG A 107 -8.67 12.03 8.74
CA ARG A 107 -9.42 10.85 9.18
C ARG A 107 -10.58 10.56 8.24
N TYR A 108 -10.81 9.29 7.93
CA TYR A 108 -11.89 8.88 7.03
C TYR A 108 -12.95 8.02 7.73
N TYR A 109 -12.71 7.58 8.97
CA TYR A 109 -13.63 6.79 9.80
C TYR A 109 -13.89 7.50 11.13
N GLY A 110 -15.15 7.48 11.57
CA GLY A 110 -15.58 8.19 12.80
C GLY A 110 -15.37 9.71 12.73
N VAL A 111 -15.62 10.30 11.56
CA VAL A 111 -15.38 11.73 11.30
C VAL A 111 -16.30 12.59 12.15
N GLU A 112 -15.69 13.39 13.03
CA GLU A 112 -16.36 14.49 13.73
C GLU A 112 -16.16 15.81 12.97
N GLU A 113 -17.00 16.82 13.22
CA GLU A 113 -16.93 18.13 12.54
C GLU A 113 -15.55 18.81 12.63
N HIS A 114 -14.75 18.48 13.65
CA HIS A 114 -13.42 19.04 13.89
C HIS A 114 -12.26 18.26 13.25
N ASP A 115 -12.51 17.14 12.57
CA ASP A 115 -11.44 16.27 12.06
C ASP A 115 -10.84 16.70 10.73
N GLY A 116 -11.31 17.82 10.15
CA GLY A 116 -10.77 18.43 8.93
C GLY A 116 -11.09 17.67 7.64
N THR A 117 -11.80 16.55 7.74
CA THR A 117 -12.30 15.78 6.59
C THR A 117 -13.77 16.11 6.35
N ASN A 118 -14.11 16.49 5.12
CA ASN A 118 -15.51 16.66 4.74
C ASN A 118 -16.24 15.30 4.80
N ALA A 119 -17.46 15.27 5.34
CA ALA A 119 -18.27 14.06 5.42
C ALA A 119 -18.48 13.39 4.06
N GLU A 120 -18.61 14.18 2.98
CA GLU A 120 -18.74 13.66 1.62
C GLU A 120 -17.42 13.03 1.11
N GLU A 121 -16.27 13.64 1.40
CA GLU A 121 -14.95 13.08 1.08
C GLU A 121 -14.75 11.75 1.81
N ALA A 122 -15.12 11.70 3.10
CA ALA A 122 -15.06 10.51 3.92
C ALA A 122 -15.97 9.39 3.39
N ARG A 123 -17.18 9.73 2.95
CA ARG A 123 -18.12 8.78 2.35
C ARG A 123 -17.56 8.18 1.06
N LYS A 124 -17.11 9.01 0.12
CA LYS A 124 -16.53 8.54 -1.17
C LYS A 124 -15.31 7.66 -0.94
N PHE A 125 -14.45 8.04 0.00
CA PHE A 125 -13.29 7.25 0.33
C PHE A 125 -13.66 5.86 0.88
N ARG A 126 -14.64 5.79 1.79
CA ARG A 126 -15.14 4.49 2.30
C ARG A 126 -15.80 3.65 1.21
N GLU A 127 -16.58 4.26 0.32
CA GLU A 127 -17.17 3.57 -0.84
C GLU A 127 -16.08 2.93 -1.71
N VAL A 128 -15.01 3.69 -2.03
CA VAL A 128 -13.87 3.15 -2.80
C VAL A 128 -13.16 2.02 -2.03
N MET A 129 -12.97 2.15 -0.72
CA MET A 129 -12.37 1.09 0.09
C MET A 129 -13.24 -0.17 0.14
N ASP A 130 -14.55 -0.02 0.25
CA ASP A 130 -15.50 -1.12 0.27
C ASP A 130 -15.54 -1.81 -1.10
N GLU A 131 -15.57 -1.06 -2.20
CA GLU A 131 -15.45 -1.59 -3.56
C GLU A 131 -14.13 -2.35 -3.75
N LEU A 132 -13.00 -1.77 -3.32
CA LEU A 132 -11.70 -2.45 -3.35
C LEU A 132 -11.77 -3.79 -2.60
N THR A 133 -12.42 -3.84 -1.43
CA THR A 133 -12.56 -5.11 -0.70
C THR A 133 -13.47 -6.13 -1.39
N GLN A 134 -14.53 -5.69 -2.07
CA GLN A 134 -15.50 -6.54 -2.76
C GLN A 134 -15.01 -7.09 -4.11
N PHE A 135 -14.23 -6.33 -4.90
CA PHE A 135 -13.81 -6.69 -6.26
C PHE A 135 -12.66 -7.72 -6.35
N GLY A 136 -12.46 -8.56 -5.33
CA GLY A 136 -11.50 -9.68 -5.40
C GLY A 136 -10.25 -9.51 -4.53
N LEU A 137 -10.32 -8.65 -3.51
CA LEU A 137 -9.33 -8.64 -2.44
C LEU A 137 -9.67 -9.62 -1.30
N GLY A 138 -10.85 -10.24 -1.28
CA GLY A 138 -11.30 -11.12 -0.18
C GLY A 138 -10.40 -12.31 0.16
N SER A 139 -9.52 -12.74 -0.75
CA SER A 139 -8.52 -13.80 -0.48
C SER A 139 -7.09 -13.27 -0.35
N ASN A 140 -6.77 -12.06 -0.81
CA ASN A 140 -5.40 -11.51 -0.91
C ASN A 140 -5.36 -9.97 -0.70
N LEU A 141 -6.18 -9.42 0.21
CA LEU A 141 -6.26 -7.96 0.47
C LEU A 141 -4.90 -7.35 0.85
N GLY A 142 -4.07 -8.17 1.51
CA GLY A 142 -2.70 -7.85 1.84
C GLY A 142 -1.73 -7.71 0.66
N ASP A 143 -2.04 -8.31 -0.49
CA ASP A 143 -1.18 -8.25 -1.68
C ASP A 143 -1.29 -6.91 -2.41
N PHE A 144 -2.41 -6.20 -2.25
CA PHE A 144 -2.68 -4.92 -2.91
C PHE A 144 -2.64 -3.74 -1.96
N VAL A 145 -3.03 -3.97 -0.71
CA VAL A 145 -3.07 -2.95 0.32
C VAL A 145 -2.36 -3.48 1.58
N PRO A 146 -1.01 -3.49 1.61
CA PRO A 146 -0.19 -3.95 2.72
C PRO A 146 -0.59 -3.42 4.10
N PHE A 147 -1.16 -2.21 4.22
CA PHE A 147 -1.66 -1.74 5.52
C PHE A 147 -2.90 -2.51 5.98
N VAL A 148 -3.70 -3.11 5.08
CA VAL A 148 -4.84 -3.93 5.48
C VAL A 148 -4.39 -5.30 5.95
N GLN A 149 -3.23 -5.80 5.51
CA GLN A 149 -2.56 -6.96 6.10
C GLN A 149 -2.24 -6.73 7.59
N ILE A 150 -1.97 -5.49 7.99
CA ILE A 150 -1.74 -5.09 9.39
C ILE A 150 -3.06 -5.03 10.18
N VAL A 151 -4.17 -4.73 9.50
CA VAL A 151 -5.52 -4.62 10.09
C VAL A 151 -6.23 -5.97 10.17
N GLN A 152 -5.90 -6.91 9.27
CA GLN A 152 -6.47 -8.26 9.21
C GLN A 152 -5.75 -9.19 10.21
N PHE A 153 -6.22 -9.23 11.46
CA PHE A 153 -5.95 -10.28 12.46
C PHE A 153 -7.27 -10.98 12.82
#